data_AF-A0A9X1SSL1-F1
#
_entry.id   AF-A0A9X1SSL1-F1
#
_cell.length_a   1.000
_cell.length_b   1.000
_cell.length_c   1.000
_cell.angle_alpha   90.00
_cell.angle_beta   90.00
_cell.angle_gamma   90.00
#
_symmetry.space_group_name_H-M   'P 1'
#
loop_
_entity.id
_entity.type
_entity.pdbx_description
1 polymer ?
#
loop_
_entity_poly.entity_id
_entity_poly.type
_entity_poly.pdbx_seq_one_letter_code
_entity_poly.pdbx_strand_id
1 'polypeptide(L)'
;MKHVIALALVGALTSAGAPDPAVPEVRVVGSTVLSQEMESEAVKATVLVHGVRRIPGATVVYYSAGLPQGAEPQSWSSFSATAYDRASKASGSVGSVRLVDYSGEKIYAPLARQNKYGSEELMVSPSVAWPSDQPGGNFYTFFAVLPELPGDLETVDLMIGHGDIVHDLPIEDGVLEPATLQEGPLQLGSAWPLIDQTAAAQSSAPEDSVRPLVTKSQDEQ
;
A
#
# COMPACT_ATOMS: atom_id res chain seq x y z
N MET A 1 60.62 44.71 33.56
CA MET A 1 60.78 43.68 32.51
C MET A 1 59.39 43.16 32.16
N LYS A 2 58.93 43.44 30.93
CA LYS A 2 57.61 43.09 30.40
C LYS A 2 57.69 41.70 29.77
N HIS A 3 56.79 40.79 30.13
CA HIS A 3 56.52 39.59 29.35
C HIS A 3 55.02 39.56 29.07
N VAL A 4 54.66 39.85 27.82
CA VAL A 4 53.31 39.74 27.27
C VAL A 4 53.27 38.41 26.54
N ILE A 5 52.45 37.47 27.02
CA ILE A 5 52.17 36.21 26.33
C ILE A 5 50.97 36.45 25.42
N ALA A 6 51.20 36.43 24.11
CA ALA A 6 50.15 36.46 23.10
C ALA A 6 49.55 35.05 22.97
N LEU A 7 48.26 34.92 23.31
CA LEU A 7 47.49 33.71 23.12
C LEU A 7 46.85 33.76 21.71
N ALA A 8 47.33 32.91 20.80
CA ALA A 8 46.74 32.75 19.48
C ALA A 8 45.46 31.92 19.60
N LEU A 9 44.30 32.53 19.35
CA LEU A 9 43.05 31.80 19.11
C LEU A 9 43.13 31.14 17.73
N VAL A 10 43.23 29.80 17.72
CA VAL A 10 43.01 28.99 16.53
C VAL A 10 41.49 28.98 16.25
N GLY A 11 41.09 29.65 15.17
CA GLY A 11 39.72 29.58 14.67
C GLY A 11 39.42 28.17 14.18
N ALA A 12 38.51 27.47 14.86
CA ALA A 12 37.92 26.24 14.35
C ALA A 12 37.01 26.59 13.17
N LEU A 13 37.45 26.25 11.95
CA LEU A 13 36.58 26.19 10.78
C LEU A 13 35.57 25.07 11.02
N THR A 14 34.36 25.43 11.42
CA THR A 14 33.20 24.54 11.33
C THR A 14 32.95 24.26 9.86
N SER A 15 33.28 23.05 9.42
CA SER A 15 32.78 22.47 8.18
C SER A 15 31.25 22.46 8.27
N ALA A 16 30.60 23.39 7.58
CA ALA A 16 29.17 23.32 7.31
C ALA A 16 28.99 22.13 6.35
N GLY A 17 28.69 20.96 6.92
CA GLY A 17 28.21 19.83 6.14
C GLY A 17 27.03 20.30 5.31
N ALA A 18 27.07 20.03 4.01
CA ALA A 18 25.93 20.26 3.13
C ALA A 18 24.69 19.62 3.78
N PRO A 19 23.50 20.26 3.73
CA PRO A 19 22.28 19.61 4.17
C PRO A 19 22.17 18.28 3.43
N ASP A 20 22.07 17.20 4.19
CA ASP A 20 21.69 15.89 3.69
C ASP A 20 20.42 16.11 2.83
N PRO A 21 20.35 15.65 1.56
CA PRO A 21 19.13 15.78 0.80
C PRO A 21 18.01 15.18 1.63
N ALA A 22 17.06 16.03 2.04
CA ALA A 22 15.97 15.62 2.91
C ALA A 22 15.30 14.40 2.28
N VAL A 23 15.43 13.24 2.93
CA VAL A 23 14.64 12.06 2.60
C VAL A 23 13.19 12.52 2.66
N PRO A 24 12.41 12.45 1.56
CA PRO A 24 11.04 12.89 1.57
C PRO A 24 10.29 12.19 2.71
N GLU A 25 9.67 12.96 3.60
CA GLU A 25 8.90 12.40 4.70
C GLU A 25 7.77 11.54 4.14
N VAL A 26 7.79 10.24 4.45
CA VAL A 26 6.79 9.30 3.93
C VAL A 26 5.50 9.49 4.71
N ARG A 27 4.51 10.11 4.06
CA ARG A 27 3.19 10.36 4.65
C ARG A 27 2.46 9.06 4.96
N VAL A 28 1.88 8.97 6.15
CA VAL A 28 0.97 7.90 6.58
C VAL A 28 -0.39 8.54 6.88
N VAL A 29 -1.44 8.04 6.25
CA VAL A 29 -2.83 8.54 6.41
C VAL A 29 -3.71 7.59 7.23
N GLY A 30 -3.22 6.39 7.53
CA GLY A 30 -3.90 5.42 8.37
C GLY A 30 -3.03 4.19 8.62
N SER A 31 -3.43 3.32 9.53
CA SER A 31 -2.68 2.10 9.86
C SER A 31 -3.57 1.03 10.46
N THR A 32 -3.18 -0.23 10.30
CA THR A 32 -3.76 -1.37 11.02
C THR A 32 -2.70 -2.44 11.31
N VAL A 33 -3.05 -3.47 12.09
CA VAL A 33 -2.20 -4.62 12.38
C VAL A 33 -2.95 -5.88 11.97
N LEU A 34 -2.40 -6.61 11.02
CA LEU A 34 -2.95 -7.86 10.53
C LEU A 34 -2.35 -9.05 11.25
N SER A 35 -3.20 -10.00 11.62
CA SER A 35 -2.80 -11.33 12.10
C SER A 35 -3.38 -12.40 11.18
N GLN A 36 -2.58 -13.38 10.81
CA GLN A 36 -2.97 -14.46 9.88
C GLN A 36 -3.70 -15.61 10.56
N GLU A 37 -3.64 -15.72 11.90
CA GLU A 37 -4.31 -16.79 12.63
C GLU A 37 -5.17 -16.23 13.75
N MET A 38 -6.23 -16.95 14.10
CA MET A 38 -6.96 -16.73 15.35
C MET A 38 -6.15 -17.21 16.59
N GLU A 39 -4.90 -17.64 16.41
CA GLU A 39 -4.02 -18.13 17.47
C GLU A 39 -3.19 -17.00 18.09
N SER A 40 -2.98 -17.09 19.41
CA SER A 40 -2.37 -16.02 20.21
C SER A 40 -0.89 -15.73 19.93
N GLU A 41 -0.21 -16.58 19.17
CA GLU A 41 1.23 -16.47 18.87
C GLU A 41 1.54 -16.15 17.39
N ALA A 42 0.53 -15.88 16.57
CA ALA A 42 0.76 -15.56 15.16
C ALA A 42 1.57 -14.28 14.97
N VAL A 43 2.52 -14.32 14.02
CA VAL A 43 3.25 -13.13 13.58
C VAL A 43 2.23 -12.09 13.10
N LYS A 44 2.43 -10.84 13.51
CA LYS A 44 1.54 -9.72 13.17
C LYS A 44 2.24 -8.75 12.22
N ALA A 45 1.64 -8.49 11.06
CA ALA A 45 2.14 -7.48 10.14
C ALA A 45 1.53 -6.12 10.50
N THR A 46 2.35 -5.08 10.63
CA THR A 46 1.85 -3.71 10.67
C THR A 46 1.65 -3.24 9.24
N VAL A 47 0.49 -2.66 8.96
CA VAL A 47 0.17 -2.04 7.66
C VAL A 47 0.03 -0.54 7.85
N LEU A 48 0.68 0.23 6.97
CA LEU A 48 0.58 1.69 6.90
C LEU A 48 -0.03 2.07 5.55
N VAL A 49 -1.07 2.90 5.57
CA VAL A 49 -1.69 3.43 4.35
C VAL A 49 -1.05 4.77 4.03
N HIS A 50 -0.65 4.95 2.78
CA HIS A 50 0.06 6.16 2.34
C HIS A 50 -0.81 7.06 1.46
N GLY A 51 -1.79 6.49 0.77
CA GLY A 51 -2.79 7.29 0.06
C GLY A 51 -3.78 6.47 -0.72
N VAL A 52 -4.98 7.01 -0.86
CA VAL A 52 -5.98 6.59 -1.84
C VAL A 52 -6.01 7.68 -2.91
N ARG A 53 -5.68 7.32 -4.15
CA ARG A 53 -5.42 8.29 -5.22
C ARG A 53 -6.27 8.03 -6.45
N ARG A 54 -6.99 9.05 -6.93
CA ARG A 54 -7.64 9.02 -8.24
C ARG A 54 -6.58 9.13 -9.33
N ILE A 55 -6.70 8.27 -10.33
CA ILE A 55 -5.92 8.28 -11.57
C ILE A 55 -6.90 8.16 -12.75
N PRO A 56 -6.50 8.48 -13.99
CA PRO A 56 -7.39 8.34 -15.14
C PRO A 56 -8.02 6.94 -15.23
N GLY A 57 -9.35 6.88 -15.09
CA GLY A 57 -10.15 5.65 -15.20
C GLY A 57 -10.07 4.69 -14.01
N ALA A 58 -9.41 5.05 -12.91
CA ALA A 58 -9.22 4.14 -11.77
C ALA A 58 -8.88 4.87 -10.45
N THR A 59 -8.73 4.08 -9.40
CA THR A 59 -8.23 4.51 -8.10
C THR A 59 -7.06 3.61 -7.70
N VAL A 60 -6.00 4.16 -7.11
CA VAL A 60 -4.90 3.37 -6.56
C VAL A 60 -4.80 3.57 -5.06
N VAL A 61 -4.64 2.46 -4.33
CA VAL A 61 -4.28 2.47 -2.91
C VAL A 61 -2.80 2.16 -2.80
N TYR A 62 -2.04 3.05 -2.17
CA TYR A 62 -0.65 2.82 -1.78
C TYR A 62 -0.58 2.50 -0.29
N TYR A 63 0.07 1.40 0.04
CA TYR A 63 0.26 0.97 1.43
C TYR A 63 1.62 0.31 1.58
N SER A 64 2.09 0.18 2.80
CA SER A 64 3.24 -0.64 3.12
C SER A 64 2.89 -1.62 4.22
N ALA A 65 3.64 -2.73 4.27
CA ALA A 65 3.55 -3.68 5.36
C ALA A 65 4.95 -3.97 5.91
N GLY A 66 5.03 -4.25 7.21
CA GLY A 66 6.26 -4.63 7.88
C GLY A 66 5.99 -5.70 8.93
N LEU A 67 6.89 -6.69 8.99
CA LEU A 67 6.90 -7.67 10.06
C LEU A 67 7.75 -7.15 11.25
N PRO A 68 7.49 -7.61 12.48
CA PRO A 68 8.27 -7.22 13.65
C PRO A 68 9.74 -7.58 13.46
N GLN A 69 10.64 -6.79 14.05
CA GLN A 69 12.07 -7.08 14.03
C GLN A 69 12.33 -8.49 14.59
N GLY A 70 13.13 -9.28 13.87
CA GLY A 70 13.44 -10.66 14.24
C GLY A 70 12.42 -11.70 13.75
N ALA A 71 11.34 -11.28 13.07
CA ALA A 71 10.49 -12.23 12.36
C ALA A 71 11.28 -12.90 11.21
N GLU A 72 11.10 -14.21 11.08
CA GLU A 72 11.75 -15.01 10.03
C GLU A 72 11.20 -14.67 8.63
N PRO A 73 12.03 -14.67 7.57
CA PRO A 73 11.60 -14.35 6.21
C PRO A 73 10.39 -15.15 5.72
N GLN A 74 10.31 -16.45 6.04
CA GLN A 74 9.18 -17.29 5.63
C GLN A 74 7.82 -16.79 6.15
N SER A 75 7.79 -15.95 7.18
CA SER A 75 6.54 -15.39 7.74
C SER A 75 5.80 -14.52 6.73
N TRP A 76 6.49 -13.96 5.73
CA TRP A 76 5.86 -13.24 4.62
C TRP A 76 4.97 -14.12 3.76
N SER A 77 5.28 -15.42 3.64
CA SER A 77 4.49 -16.36 2.84
C SER A 77 3.06 -16.52 3.38
N SER A 78 2.88 -16.39 4.70
CA SER A 78 1.55 -16.38 5.31
C SER A 78 0.75 -15.16 4.87
N PHE A 79 1.39 -14.00 4.65
CA PHE A 79 0.70 -12.78 4.22
C PHE A 79 0.60 -12.61 2.70
N SER A 80 1.33 -13.43 1.92
CA SER A 80 1.25 -13.41 0.47
C SER A 80 0.05 -14.25 0.01
N ALA A 81 -1.14 -13.65 -0.05
CA ALA A 81 -2.12 -14.16 -1.00
C ALA A 81 -1.94 -13.39 -2.30
N THR A 82 -1.49 -14.10 -3.33
CA THR A 82 -1.96 -13.83 -4.68
C THR A 82 -3.48 -13.64 -4.58
N ALA A 83 -3.95 -12.43 -4.83
CA ALA A 83 -5.36 -12.13 -4.81
C ALA A 83 -6.00 -12.96 -5.93
N TYR A 84 -6.49 -14.14 -5.56
CA TYR A 84 -6.79 -15.22 -6.49
C TYR A 84 -8.13 -15.02 -7.20
N ASP A 85 -8.96 -14.09 -6.72
CA ASP A 85 -10.30 -13.89 -7.24
C ASP A 85 -10.85 -12.52 -6.80
N ARG A 86 -11.44 -11.78 -7.75
CA ARG A 86 -12.27 -10.59 -7.47
C ARG A 86 -13.44 -10.93 -6.55
N ALA A 87 -13.90 -12.17 -6.61
CA ALA A 87 -15.08 -12.68 -5.93
C ALA A 87 -14.86 -13.43 -4.63
N SER A 88 -13.64 -13.88 -4.30
CA SER A 88 -13.47 -14.63 -3.06
C SER A 88 -13.71 -13.73 -1.85
N LYS A 89 -14.54 -14.21 -0.94
CA LYS A 89 -14.79 -13.63 0.40
C LYS A 89 -13.63 -13.91 1.37
N ALA A 90 -12.53 -14.49 0.89
CA ALA A 90 -11.64 -15.32 1.73
C ALA A 90 -10.14 -15.06 1.53
N SER A 91 -9.74 -13.94 0.91
CA SER A 91 -8.31 -13.60 0.92
C SER A 91 -8.02 -12.79 2.19
N GLY A 92 -7.51 -13.47 3.22
CA GLY A 92 -7.15 -12.91 4.51
C GLY A 92 -5.77 -12.24 4.57
N SER A 93 -5.23 -11.86 3.42
CA SER A 93 -3.81 -11.50 3.30
C SER A 93 -3.62 -10.00 3.12
N VAL A 94 -2.40 -9.52 3.37
CA VAL A 94 -1.98 -8.12 3.11
C VAL A 94 -2.28 -7.70 1.67
N GLY A 95 -2.30 -8.63 0.70
CA GLY A 95 -2.63 -8.34 -0.71
C GLY A 95 -4.12 -8.14 -0.98
N SER A 96 -4.97 -8.30 0.04
CA SER A 96 -6.42 -8.34 -0.09
C SER A 96 -7.00 -6.98 0.27
N VAL A 97 -7.04 -6.09 -0.71
CA VAL A 97 -7.49 -4.71 -0.55
C VAL A 97 -8.88 -4.53 -1.15
N ARG A 98 -9.77 -3.86 -0.43
CA ARG A 98 -11.08 -3.36 -0.90
C ARG A 98 -11.29 -1.94 -0.38
N LEU A 99 -11.95 -1.09 -1.17
CA LEU A 99 -12.46 0.20 -0.68
C LEU A 99 -13.94 0.08 -0.40
N VAL A 100 -14.40 0.70 0.67
CA VAL A 100 -15.79 0.70 1.12
C VAL A 100 -16.30 2.14 1.10
N ASP A 101 -17.35 2.37 0.32
CA ASP A 101 -18.12 3.60 0.29
C ASP A 101 -19.48 3.34 0.94
N TYR A 102 -19.61 3.75 2.20
CA TYR A 102 -20.88 3.63 2.92
C TYR A 102 -21.96 4.55 2.37
N SER A 103 -21.60 5.71 1.82
CA SER A 103 -22.56 6.69 1.32
C SER A 103 -23.24 6.23 0.01
N GLY A 104 -22.45 5.65 -0.90
CA GLY A 104 -22.93 5.04 -2.15
C GLY A 104 -23.36 3.57 -1.99
N GLU A 105 -23.25 3.00 -0.79
CA GLU A 105 -23.50 1.60 -0.48
C GLU A 105 -22.70 0.62 -1.38
N LYS A 106 -21.41 0.91 -1.63
CA LYS A 106 -20.54 0.13 -2.53
C LYS A 106 -19.30 -0.41 -1.84
N ILE A 107 -18.86 -1.56 -2.32
CA ILE A 107 -17.51 -2.09 -2.10
C ILE A 107 -16.80 -2.24 -3.45
N TYR A 108 -15.57 -1.78 -3.50
CA TYR A 108 -14.71 -1.77 -4.67
C TYR A 108 -13.57 -2.77 -4.48
N ALA A 109 -13.42 -3.68 -5.45
CA ALA A 109 -12.36 -4.66 -5.55
C ALA A 109 -11.29 -4.26 -6.57
N PRO A 110 -10.06 -4.78 -6.49
CA PRO A 110 -9.05 -4.55 -7.50
C PRO A 110 -9.59 -4.88 -8.88
N LEU A 111 -9.24 -4.03 -9.84
CA LEU A 111 -9.47 -4.27 -11.26
C LEU A 111 -8.65 -5.46 -11.70
N ALA A 112 -9.06 -6.04 -12.82
CA ALA A 112 -8.29 -7.06 -13.50
C ALA A 112 -8.02 -6.67 -14.95
N ARG A 113 -6.98 -7.28 -15.50
CA ARG A 113 -6.60 -7.17 -16.90
C ARG A 113 -6.37 -8.57 -17.47
N GLN A 114 -6.43 -8.68 -18.79
CA GLN A 114 -5.96 -9.87 -19.48
C GLN A 114 -4.44 -9.86 -19.55
N ASN A 115 -3.80 -10.93 -19.06
CA ASN A 115 -2.37 -11.13 -19.24
C ASN A 115 -2.07 -11.61 -20.67
N LYS A 116 -0.77 -11.68 -21.02
CA LYS A 116 -0.32 -12.14 -22.36
C LYS A 116 -0.74 -13.56 -22.73
N TYR A 117 -1.22 -14.35 -21.78
CA TYR A 117 -1.71 -15.71 -21.97
C TYR A 117 -3.26 -15.79 -22.04
N GLY A 118 -3.95 -14.65 -22.03
CA GLY A 118 -5.42 -14.59 -22.06
C GLY A 118 -6.08 -15.06 -20.76
N SER A 119 -5.34 -15.02 -19.64
CA SER A 119 -5.91 -15.23 -18.31
C SER A 119 -6.06 -13.89 -17.58
N GLU A 120 -7.07 -13.81 -16.73
CA GLU A 120 -7.30 -12.64 -15.90
C GLU A 120 -6.23 -12.51 -14.80
N GLU A 121 -5.69 -11.30 -14.64
CA GLU A 121 -4.69 -10.94 -13.63
C GLU A 121 -5.17 -9.69 -12.90
N LEU A 122 -5.20 -9.74 -11.57
CA LEU A 122 -5.53 -8.57 -10.77
C LEU A 122 -4.44 -7.51 -10.84
N MET A 123 -4.88 -6.26 -10.87
CA MET A 123 -4.01 -5.09 -10.89
C MET A 123 -3.56 -4.72 -9.47
N VAL A 124 -2.79 -5.61 -8.86
CA VAL A 124 -2.20 -5.43 -7.52
C VAL A 124 -0.68 -5.62 -7.60
N SER A 125 0.02 -5.34 -6.51
CA SER A 125 1.45 -5.69 -6.39
C SER A 125 1.69 -7.16 -6.78
N PRO A 126 2.61 -7.43 -7.71
CA PRO A 126 2.88 -8.78 -8.19
C PRO A 126 3.55 -9.61 -7.10
N SER A 127 3.56 -10.94 -7.28
CA SER A 127 4.16 -11.84 -6.29
C SER A 127 5.65 -11.58 -6.04
N VAL A 128 6.38 -11.10 -7.05
CA VAL A 128 7.79 -10.71 -6.93
C VAL A 128 8.02 -9.51 -6.02
N ALA A 129 6.99 -8.71 -5.73
CA ALA A 129 7.10 -7.58 -4.80
C ALA A 129 7.09 -8.04 -3.32
N TRP A 130 6.76 -9.30 -3.03
CA TRP A 130 6.77 -9.81 -1.66
C TRP A 130 8.22 -10.07 -1.18
N PRO A 131 8.62 -9.52 -0.03
CA PRO A 131 9.96 -9.64 0.53
C PRO A 131 10.20 -10.99 1.23
N SER A 132 9.87 -12.10 0.56
CA SER A 132 9.86 -13.45 1.15
C SER A 132 11.23 -13.98 1.58
N ASP A 133 12.31 -13.32 1.17
CA ASP A 133 13.70 -13.60 1.56
C ASP A 133 14.26 -12.57 2.56
N GLN A 134 13.47 -11.57 2.97
CA GLN A 134 13.89 -10.52 3.87
C GLN A 134 13.38 -10.77 5.30
N PRO A 135 14.21 -10.56 6.32
CA PRO A 135 13.76 -10.63 7.71
C PRO A 135 12.81 -9.47 8.04
N GLY A 136 12.07 -9.62 9.14
CA GLY A 136 11.27 -8.53 9.69
C GLY A 136 12.11 -7.35 10.20
N GLY A 137 11.47 -6.20 10.38
CA GLY A 137 12.10 -4.94 10.78
C GLY A 137 12.14 -3.86 9.69
N ASN A 138 11.80 -4.21 8.44
CA ASN A 138 11.63 -3.25 7.35
C ASN A 138 10.17 -3.22 6.88
N PHE A 139 9.76 -2.08 6.33
CA PHE A 139 8.49 -1.92 5.62
C PHE A 139 8.72 -1.98 4.11
N TYR A 140 7.82 -2.63 3.40
CA TYR A 140 7.83 -2.76 1.95
C TYR A 140 6.53 -2.23 1.37
N THR A 141 6.63 -1.56 0.23
CA THR A 141 5.54 -0.84 -0.42
C THR A 141 4.78 -1.73 -1.38
N PHE A 142 3.46 -1.61 -1.35
CA PHE A 142 2.51 -2.33 -2.18
C PHE A 142 1.47 -1.37 -2.78
N PHE A 143 0.76 -1.84 -3.79
CA PHE A 143 -0.37 -1.14 -4.38
C PHE A 143 -1.52 -2.07 -4.74
N ALA A 144 -2.70 -1.50 -4.86
CA ALA A 144 -3.86 -2.09 -5.51
C ALA A 144 -4.56 -1.05 -6.37
N VAL A 145 -4.89 -1.40 -7.62
CA VAL A 145 -5.68 -0.55 -8.53
C VAL A 145 -7.12 -1.05 -8.53
N LEU A 146 -8.06 -0.16 -8.22
CA LEU A 146 -9.48 -0.39 -8.07
C LEU A 146 -10.26 0.49 -9.09
N PRO A 147 -11.56 0.25 -9.32
CA PRO A 147 -12.39 1.10 -10.15
C PRO A 147 -12.32 2.58 -9.75
N GLU A 148 -12.69 3.43 -10.70
CA GLU A 148 -12.89 4.85 -10.45
C GLU A 148 -13.97 5.06 -9.37
N LEU A 149 -13.64 5.89 -8.38
CA LEU A 149 -14.58 6.33 -7.36
C LEU A 149 -15.42 7.52 -7.87
N PRO A 150 -16.64 7.73 -7.35
CA PRO A 150 -17.41 8.94 -7.63
C PRO A 150 -16.57 10.21 -7.42
N GLY A 151 -16.71 11.20 -8.31
CA GLY A 151 -15.87 12.39 -8.32
C GLY A 151 -16.06 13.30 -7.10
N ASP A 152 -17.21 13.20 -6.43
CA ASP A 152 -17.59 13.92 -5.23
C ASP A 152 -17.30 13.16 -3.93
N LEU A 153 -16.83 11.92 -4.01
CA LEU A 153 -16.49 11.12 -2.82
C LEU A 153 -15.17 11.59 -2.20
N GLU A 154 -15.18 12.18 -1.01
CA GLU A 154 -13.94 12.74 -0.42
C GLU A 154 -13.16 11.74 0.43
N THR A 155 -13.84 10.74 0.99
CA THR A 155 -13.25 9.74 1.88
C THR A 155 -13.79 8.34 1.60
N VAL A 156 -13.00 7.33 1.92
CA VAL A 156 -13.39 5.91 1.86
C VAL A 156 -12.77 5.15 3.03
N ASP A 157 -13.38 4.02 3.35
CA ASP A 157 -12.76 3.06 4.25
C ASP A 157 -11.95 2.04 3.44
N LEU A 158 -10.77 1.69 3.92
CA LEU A 158 -9.98 0.58 3.38
C LEU A 158 -10.25 -0.66 4.22
N MET A 159 -10.77 -1.71 3.58
CA MET A 159 -10.77 -3.05 4.14
C MET A 159 -9.55 -3.81 3.63
N ILE A 160 -8.74 -4.34 4.54
CA ILE A 160 -7.54 -5.11 4.22
C ILE A 160 -7.48 -6.43 5.00
N GLY A 161 -6.98 -7.49 4.37
CA GLY A 161 -6.85 -8.80 5.00
C GLY A 161 -8.20 -9.41 5.38
N HIS A 162 -8.32 -9.91 6.61
CA HIS A 162 -9.51 -10.59 7.14
C HIS A 162 -10.66 -9.65 7.53
N GLY A 163 -10.70 -8.44 6.97
CA GLY A 163 -11.73 -7.45 7.27
C GLY A 163 -11.30 -6.37 8.26
N ASP A 164 -10.01 -6.22 8.52
CA ASP A 164 -9.50 -5.06 9.25
C ASP A 164 -9.79 -3.79 8.44
N ILE A 165 -10.36 -2.79 9.11
CA ILE A 165 -10.81 -1.55 8.47
C ILE A 165 -9.95 -0.38 8.94
N VAL A 166 -9.46 0.39 7.98
CA VAL A 166 -8.87 1.71 8.21
C VAL A 166 -9.88 2.74 7.71
N HIS A 167 -10.39 3.55 8.63
CA HIS A 167 -11.50 4.46 8.37
C HIS A 167 -11.08 5.81 7.79
N ASP A 168 -12.01 6.47 7.11
CA ASP A 168 -11.96 7.89 6.74
C ASP A 168 -10.70 8.30 5.96
N LEU A 169 -10.23 7.45 5.04
CA LEU A 169 -9.04 7.73 4.25
C LEU A 169 -9.34 8.81 3.21
N PRO A 170 -8.56 9.90 3.17
CA PRO A 170 -8.77 10.95 2.19
C PRO A 170 -8.44 10.46 0.78
N ILE A 171 -9.28 10.86 -0.18
CA ILE A 171 -9.05 10.61 -1.59
C ILE A 171 -8.40 11.83 -2.21
N GLU A 172 -7.23 11.65 -2.80
CA GLU A 172 -6.45 12.72 -3.45
C GLU A 172 -6.20 12.38 -4.93
N ASP A 173 -5.69 13.32 -5.72
CA ASP A 173 -5.48 13.10 -7.16
C ASP A 173 -4.02 12.78 -7.51
N GLY A 174 -3.82 11.97 -8.54
CA GLY A 174 -2.52 11.68 -9.13
C GLY A 174 -1.69 10.64 -8.37
N VAL A 175 -0.70 10.06 -9.05
CA VAL A 175 0.20 9.05 -8.47
C VAL A 175 1.14 9.65 -7.42
N LEU A 176 1.66 8.81 -6.52
CA LEU A 176 2.72 9.22 -5.61
C LEU A 176 4.09 9.21 -6.31
N GLU A 177 4.94 10.17 -5.96
CA GLU A 177 6.27 10.37 -6.54
C GLU A 177 7.38 10.32 -5.46
N PRO A 178 8.62 9.94 -5.82
CA PRO A 178 9.05 9.44 -7.13
C PRO A 178 8.58 8.01 -7.40
N ALA A 179 8.23 7.70 -8.65
CA ALA A 179 7.77 6.35 -9.05
C ALA A 179 8.88 5.52 -9.73
N THR A 180 8.84 4.19 -9.57
CA THR A 180 9.83 3.26 -10.14
C THR A 180 9.21 2.01 -10.75
N LEU A 181 9.86 1.48 -11.79
CA LEU A 181 9.56 0.19 -12.43
C LEU A 181 10.30 -0.99 -11.79
N GLN A 182 11.00 -0.78 -10.67
CA GLN A 182 11.81 -1.82 -10.04
C GLN A 182 11.01 -3.13 -9.88
N GLU A 183 11.58 -4.20 -10.43
CA GLU A 183 11.09 -5.56 -10.20
C GLU A 183 11.63 -6.05 -8.85
N GLY A 184 10.75 -6.48 -7.95
CA GLY A 184 11.13 -6.97 -6.63
C GLY A 184 10.52 -6.16 -5.47
N PRO A 185 10.86 -6.52 -4.22
CA PRO A 185 10.39 -5.78 -3.05
C PRO A 185 10.94 -4.35 -3.05
N LEU A 186 10.07 -3.40 -2.76
CA LEU A 186 10.42 -1.98 -2.69
C LEU A 186 10.35 -1.52 -1.24
N GLN A 187 11.48 -1.14 -0.65
CA GLN A 187 11.50 -0.68 0.73
C GLN A 187 10.80 0.68 0.87
N LEU A 188 10.07 0.87 1.96
CA LEU A 188 9.39 2.13 2.23
C LEU A 188 10.40 3.29 2.24
N GLY A 189 10.07 4.37 1.54
CA GLY A 189 10.91 5.56 1.45
C GLY A 189 11.91 5.57 0.28
N SER A 190 12.07 4.47 -0.47
CA SER A 190 12.95 4.47 -1.64
C SER A 190 12.29 5.04 -2.90
N ALA A 191 11.03 4.68 -3.15
CA ALA A 191 10.18 5.16 -4.25
C ALA A 191 8.76 4.56 -4.08
N TRP A 192 7.85 4.91 -5.00
CA TRP A 192 6.54 4.28 -5.15
C TRP A 192 6.51 3.36 -6.38
N PRO A 193 5.69 2.29 -6.37
CA PRO A 193 5.48 1.47 -7.56
C PRO A 193 4.90 2.31 -8.71
N LEU A 194 5.47 2.17 -9.91
CA LEU A 194 4.89 2.78 -11.11
C LEU A 194 3.58 2.07 -11.47
N ILE A 195 2.51 2.85 -11.63
CA ILE A 195 1.19 2.34 -11.99
C ILE A 195 0.99 2.48 -13.50
N ASP A 196 0.63 1.38 -14.15
CA ASP A 196 0.23 1.38 -15.56
C ASP A 196 -1.20 1.95 -15.70
N GLN A 197 -1.28 3.27 -15.86
CA GLN A 197 -2.54 4.00 -16.00
C GLN A 197 -3.26 3.67 -17.31
N THR A 198 -2.54 3.25 -18.36
CA THR A 198 -3.15 2.83 -19.63
C THR A 198 -3.91 1.52 -19.43
N ALA A 199 -3.27 0.54 -18.77
CA ALA A 199 -3.92 -0.71 -18.43
C ALA A 199 -5.09 -0.51 -17.47
N ALA A 200 -5.00 0.45 -16.53
CA ALA A 200 -6.07 0.74 -15.58
C ALA A 200 -7.33 1.24 -16.30
N ALA A 201 -7.16 2.19 -17.23
CA ALA A 201 -8.23 2.71 -18.08
C ALA A 201 -8.81 1.65 -19.05
N GLN A 202 -8.08 0.56 -19.31
CA GLN A 202 -8.46 -0.54 -20.20
C GLN A 202 -8.82 -1.83 -19.45
N SER A 203 -9.07 -1.75 -18.14
CA SER A 203 -9.40 -2.91 -17.32
C SER A 203 -10.57 -3.71 -17.90
N SER A 204 -10.50 -5.03 -17.75
CA SER A 204 -11.57 -5.92 -18.21
C SER A 204 -12.71 -5.95 -17.19
N ALA A 205 -13.93 -5.64 -17.64
CA ALA A 205 -15.15 -5.66 -16.83
C ALA A 205 -14.98 -4.95 -15.47
N PRO A 206 -14.76 -3.62 -15.44
CA PRO A 206 -14.64 -2.88 -14.19
C PRO A 206 -15.88 -2.99 -13.29
N GLU A 207 -17.06 -3.27 -13.86
CA GLU A 207 -18.31 -3.52 -13.15
C GLU A 207 -18.24 -4.75 -12.22
N ASP A 208 -17.47 -5.79 -12.57
CA ASP A 208 -17.31 -6.98 -11.74
C ASP A 208 -16.52 -6.70 -10.45
N SER A 209 -15.79 -5.58 -10.43
CA SER A 209 -15.08 -5.05 -9.27
C SER A 209 -15.94 -4.16 -8.38
N VAL A 210 -17.19 -3.88 -8.72
CA VAL A 210 -18.06 -3.01 -7.92
C VAL A 210 -19.27 -3.81 -7.43
N ARG A 211 -19.48 -3.88 -6.12
CA ARG A 211 -20.60 -4.63 -5.52
C ARG A 211 -21.40 -3.76 -4.57
N PRO A 212 -22.72 -4.00 -4.43
CA PRO A 212 -23.48 -3.36 -3.37
C PRO A 212 -23.05 -3.90 -2.00
N LEU A 213 -22.97 -3.04 -0.99
CA LEU A 213 -22.71 -3.44 0.40
C LEU A 213 -23.82 -4.30 0.97
N VAL A 214 -25.07 -4.00 0.59
CA VAL A 214 -26.24 -4.79 0.95
C VAL A 214 -26.76 -5.52 -0.27
N THR A 215 -26.81 -6.85 -0.19
CA THR A 215 -27.65 -7.64 -1.10
C THR A 215 -29.03 -7.69 -0.45
N LYS A 216 -30.07 -7.15 -1.11
CA LYS A 216 -31.44 -7.34 -0.62
C LYS A 216 -31.69 -8.84 -0.51
N SER A 217 -32.05 -9.31 0.67
CA SER A 217 -32.53 -10.68 0.89
C SER A 217 -33.90 -10.84 0.23
N GLN A 218 -33.91 -11.01 -1.09
CA GLN A 218 -35.09 -11.42 -1.83
C GLN A 218 -34.70 -12.63 -2.67
N ASP A 219 -35.01 -13.81 -2.11
CA ASP A 219 -35.47 -15.03 -2.79
C ASP A 219 -35.18 -16.27 -1.91
N GLU A 220 -35.74 -16.30 -0.70
CA GLU A 220 -36.16 -17.54 -0.06
C GLU A 220 -37.69 -17.56 -0.05
N GLN A 221 -38.29 -17.97 -1.17
CA GLN A 221 -39.67 -18.48 -1.24
C GLN A 221 -39.66 -19.89 -1.84
#